data_AF-A0A538JW79-F1
#
_entry.id   AF-A0A538JW79-F1
#
_cell.length_a   1.000
_cell.length_b   1.000
_cell.length_c   1.000
_cell.angle_alpha   90.00
_cell.angle_beta   90.00
_cell.angle_gamma   90.00
#
_symmetry.space_group_name_H-M   'P 1'
#
loop_
_entity.id
_entity.type
_entity.pdbx_description
1 polymer ?
#
loop_
_entity_poly.entity_id
_entity_poly.type
_entity_poly.pdbx_seq_one_letter_code
_entity_poly.pdbx_strand_id
1 'polypeptide(L)'
;MRSEGDQMGRWTRLVALFGAVLLVSSGCDWLQWGGGPTHRGTIYEPVISKSNVATMVPSTMASIVSTSPAVTSVGLVFVEADGVLSALDAKSSAVVWSAALPAGSTVGGAPAIHQGSGTIFVVVAGAAPVLVGFDLNGVRNCNPLLDTCRPVFMAPLGNAFGPATPPVVDGNKVFANGAGTLFAFDARGQTNCTSASGLASCSPLWSAPTGFAAAGVAPAVANGVVYDAISSGGGSYALGAFAKSSGASLWSGSLGTAPVSATPSVGIDGRVVVPAGPAIEVFAGDGCGTPSCAPAFALASRTGDPPGGFVSTPAVAGSTVSATNANGSLYSWASGGCGAPSCQPDRALGVDAPLGGSPSYSQSPVVANGVLFLLTREVV
;
A
#
# COMPACT_ATOMS: atom_id res chain seq x y z
N MET A 1 -3.45 -27.40 -52.26
CA MET A 1 -3.11 -27.78 -50.87
C MET A 1 -1.92 -26.95 -50.36
N ARG A 2 -2.12 -25.65 -50.13
CA ARG A 2 -1.21 -24.77 -49.39
C ARG A 2 -2.12 -23.81 -48.64
N SER A 3 -2.35 -24.03 -47.34
CA SER A 3 -3.14 -23.08 -46.54
C SER A 3 -3.15 -23.29 -45.02
N GLU A 4 -2.76 -24.45 -44.48
CA GLU A 4 -2.93 -24.67 -43.03
C GLU A 4 -1.68 -24.31 -42.20
N GLY A 5 -0.47 -24.51 -42.74
CA GLY A 5 0.77 -24.24 -42.00
C GLY A 5 1.05 -22.75 -41.74
N ASP A 6 0.62 -21.87 -42.64
CA ASP A 6 0.91 -20.42 -42.58
C ASP A 6 -0.07 -19.68 -41.65
N GLN A 7 -1.28 -20.23 -41.48
CA GLN A 7 -2.29 -19.69 -40.57
C GLN A 7 -1.92 -19.94 -39.10
N MET A 8 -1.38 -21.13 -38.78
CA MET A 8 -0.90 -21.45 -37.44
C MET A 8 0.28 -20.57 -37.02
N GLY A 9 1.27 -20.36 -37.89
CA GLY A 9 2.44 -19.53 -37.58
C GLY A 9 2.11 -18.06 -37.31
N ARG A 10 1.09 -17.53 -37.98
CA ARG A 10 0.59 -16.15 -37.78
C ARG A 10 -0.20 -16.02 -36.48
N TRP A 11 -0.95 -17.06 -36.10
CA TRP A 11 -1.66 -17.14 -34.82
C TRP A 11 -0.69 -17.26 -33.63
N THR A 12 0.35 -18.10 -33.73
CA THR A 12 1.36 -18.22 -32.66
C THR A 12 2.14 -16.92 -32.47
N ARG A 13 2.45 -16.19 -33.55
CA ARG A 13 3.07 -14.87 -33.48
C ARG A 13 2.16 -13.81 -32.87
N LEU A 14 0.85 -13.84 -33.15
CA LEU A 14 -0.12 -12.94 -32.54
C LEU A 14 -0.32 -13.22 -31.05
N VAL A 15 -0.38 -14.49 -30.64
CA VAL A 15 -0.46 -14.88 -29.23
C VAL A 15 0.82 -14.53 -28.49
N ALA A 16 1.99 -14.73 -29.09
CA ALA A 16 3.28 -14.33 -28.51
C ALA A 16 3.40 -12.80 -28.40
N LEU A 17 2.92 -12.03 -29.39
CA LEU A 17 2.88 -10.58 -29.33
C LEU A 17 1.88 -10.08 -28.28
N PHE A 18 0.68 -10.68 -28.18
CA PHE A 18 -0.28 -10.33 -27.13
C PHE A 18 0.23 -10.69 -25.73
N GLY A 19 0.88 -11.86 -25.59
CA GLY A 19 1.54 -12.27 -24.35
C GLY A 19 2.68 -11.32 -23.97
N ALA A 20 3.53 -10.93 -24.92
CA ALA A 20 4.60 -9.97 -24.70
C ALA A 20 4.07 -8.56 -24.43
N VAL A 21 3.01 -8.11 -25.09
CA VAL A 21 2.36 -6.81 -24.83
C VAL A 21 1.70 -6.81 -23.45
N LEU A 22 1.06 -7.90 -23.02
CA LEU A 22 0.51 -8.03 -21.66
C LEU A 22 1.60 -8.06 -20.57
N LEU A 23 2.72 -8.73 -20.84
CA LEU A 23 3.91 -8.76 -19.96
C LEU A 23 4.68 -7.44 -19.93
N VAL A 24 4.64 -6.63 -20.99
CA VAL A 24 5.26 -5.30 -21.06
C VAL A 24 4.30 -4.20 -20.55
N SER A 25 2.99 -4.44 -20.58
CA SER A 25 1.98 -3.55 -20.02
C SER A 25 1.72 -3.75 -18.53
N SER A 26 2.28 -4.80 -17.90
CA SER A 26 2.44 -4.83 -16.45
C SER A 26 3.62 -3.93 -16.07
N GLY A 27 3.44 -2.61 -16.24
CA GLY A 27 4.22 -1.66 -15.48
C GLY A 27 4.08 -2.01 -13.99
N CYS A 28 5.09 -1.65 -13.18
CA CYS A 28 4.99 -1.77 -11.74
C CYS A 28 3.88 -0.85 -11.24
N ASP A 29 2.63 -1.32 -11.27
CA ASP A 29 1.48 -0.53 -10.88
C ASP A 29 1.52 -0.37 -9.36
N TRP A 30 1.65 0.87 -8.90
CA TRP A 30 1.60 1.18 -7.47
C TRP A 30 0.15 1.22 -6.98
N LEU A 31 -0.47 0.05 -7.02
CA LEU A 31 -1.88 -0.16 -6.71
C LEU A 31 -2.16 -0.03 -5.22
N GLN A 32 -1.22 -0.46 -4.38
CA GLN A 32 -1.36 -0.43 -2.92
C GLN A 32 -0.07 0.09 -2.31
N TRP A 33 -0.13 0.50 -1.04
CA TRP A 33 1.07 0.74 -0.23
C TRP A 33 2.10 -0.39 -0.44
N GLY A 34 3.38 -0.08 -0.68
CA GLY A 34 4.38 -1.10 -0.99
C GLY A 34 4.22 -1.81 -2.35
N GLY A 35 3.54 -1.20 -3.31
CA GLY A 35 3.45 -1.65 -4.71
C GLY A 35 2.42 -2.77 -4.98
N GLY A 36 1.73 -3.28 -3.95
CA GLY A 36 0.78 -4.37 -4.09
C GLY A 36 0.41 -5.00 -2.75
N PRO A 37 -0.48 -6.00 -2.73
CA PRO A 37 -0.99 -6.58 -1.49
C PRO A 37 0.07 -7.31 -0.66
N THR A 38 1.22 -7.65 -1.25
CA THR A 38 2.34 -8.28 -0.54
C THR A 38 3.28 -7.28 0.13
N HIS A 39 3.06 -5.98 -0.08
CA HIS A 39 3.84 -4.86 0.47
C HIS A 39 5.36 -5.01 0.35
N ARG A 40 5.84 -5.65 -0.73
CA ARG A 40 7.27 -5.84 -0.97
C ARG A 40 8.00 -4.56 -1.36
N GLY A 41 7.29 -3.47 -1.63
CA GLY A 41 7.87 -2.19 -2.02
C GLY A 41 8.52 -2.21 -3.40
N THR A 42 8.06 -3.05 -4.33
CA THR A 42 8.71 -3.24 -5.63
C THR A 42 8.59 -2.00 -6.51
N ILE A 43 9.49 -1.06 -6.30
CA ILE A 43 10.13 -0.30 -7.36
C ILE A 43 10.93 -1.36 -8.13
N TYR A 44 10.74 -1.50 -9.43
CA TYR A 44 11.70 -2.27 -10.23
C TYR A 44 13.04 -1.54 -10.11
N GLU A 45 13.89 -2.03 -9.22
CA GLU A 45 15.23 -1.52 -8.96
C GLU A 45 16.23 -2.52 -9.59
N PRO A 46 16.58 -2.34 -10.88
CA PRO A 46 17.44 -3.27 -11.58
C PRO A 46 18.93 -3.03 -11.31
N VAL A 47 19.27 -1.89 -10.71
CA VAL A 47 20.66 -1.46 -10.54
C VAL A 47 21.20 -2.01 -9.23
N ILE A 48 20.43 -1.95 -8.13
CA ILE A 48 20.92 -2.41 -6.83
C ILE A 48 20.97 -3.94 -6.77
N SER A 49 22.14 -4.46 -6.41
CA SER A 49 22.45 -5.89 -6.31
C SER A 49 23.37 -6.14 -5.12
N LYS A 50 23.46 -7.41 -4.69
CA LYS A 50 24.44 -7.81 -3.65
C LYS A 50 25.88 -7.42 -4.01
N SER A 51 26.21 -7.40 -5.30
CA SER A 51 27.57 -7.12 -5.78
C SER A 51 27.95 -5.64 -5.80
N ASN A 52 26.98 -4.71 -5.88
CA ASN A 52 27.28 -3.28 -5.98
C ASN A 52 26.78 -2.44 -4.80
N VAL A 53 25.88 -2.96 -3.95
CA VAL A 53 25.32 -2.19 -2.82
C VAL A 53 26.41 -1.61 -1.91
N ALA A 54 27.51 -2.33 -1.68
CA ALA A 54 28.63 -1.87 -0.87
C ALA A 54 29.44 -0.71 -1.51
N THR A 55 29.27 -0.49 -2.81
CA THR A 55 29.94 0.59 -3.57
C THR A 55 29.04 1.78 -3.82
N MET A 56 27.76 1.69 -3.43
CA MET A 56 26.83 2.79 -3.59
C MET A 56 27.14 3.89 -2.59
N VAL A 57 27.21 5.13 -3.08
CA VAL A 57 27.36 6.32 -2.25
C VAL A 57 26.02 7.04 -2.22
N PRO A 58 25.59 7.56 -1.05
CA PRO A 58 24.41 8.41 -0.98
C PRO A 58 24.51 9.57 -1.97
N SER A 59 23.43 9.83 -2.71
CA SER A 59 23.36 10.97 -3.60
C SER A 59 23.54 12.28 -2.82
N THR A 60 24.19 13.27 -3.41
CA THR A 60 24.30 14.63 -2.85
C THR A 60 23.03 15.46 -3.05
N MET A 61 21.99 14.87 -3.64
CA MET A 61 20.67 15.50 -3.70
C MET A 61 20.19 15.86 -2.30
N ALA A 62 19.72 17.10 -2.13
CA ALA A 62 19.05 17.51 -0.91
C ALA A 62 17.87 16.56 -0.65
N SER A 63 17.74 16.06 0.58
CA SER A 63 16.59 15.25 0.95
C SER A 63 15.33 16.09 0.73
N ILE A 64 14.41 15.61 -0.11
CA ILE A 64 13.11 16.23 -0.21
C ILE A 64 12.39 15.95 1.11
N VAL A 65 12.05 17.00 1.85
CA VAL A 65 11.26 16.88 3.08
C VAL A 65 9.88 16.39 2.65
N SER A 66 9.59 15.12 2.87
CA SER A 66 8.31 14.52 2.54
C SER A 66 7.51 14.19 3.79
N THR A 67 6.19 14.35 3.71
CA THR A 67 5.25 13.96 4.78
C THR A 67 4.77 12.52 4.62
N SER A 68 5.02 11.92 3.46
CA SER A 68 4.66 10.56 3.10
C SER A 68 5.76 9.87 2.26
N PRO A 69 5.67 8.55 2.10
CA PRO A 69 6.53 7.80 1.18
C PRO A 69 6.37 8.25 -0.28
N ALA A 70 7.48 8.33 -0.99
CA ALA A 70 7.47 8.60 -2.42
C ALA A 70 6.93 7.41 -3.22
N VAL A 71 6.17 7.69 -4.27
CA VAL A 71 5.61 6.69 -5.18
C VAL A 71 6.17 6.93 -6.57
N THR A 72 6.40 5.87 -7.34
CA THR A 72 6.96 6.01 -8.70
C THR A 72 6.02 5.44 -9.75
N SER A 73 5.98 6.06 -10.93
CA SER A 73 5.26 5.55 -12.09
C SER A 73 5.76 6.21 -13.36
N VAL A 74 6.04 5.40 -14.39
CA VAL A 74 6.39 5.86 -15.77
C VAL A 74 7.45 6.98 -15.76
N GLY A 75 8.56 6.77 -15.05
CA GLY A 75 9.64 7.75 -14.99
C GLY A 75 9.36 9.01 -14.15
N LEU A 76 8.27 9.04 -13.40
CA LEU A 76 7.97 10.08 -12.42
C LEU A 76 8.12 9.56 -10.99
N VAL A 77 8.52 10.45 -10.09
CA VAL A 77 8.52 10.28 -8.62
C VAL A 77 7.54 11.27 -8.03
N PHE A 78 6.56 10.77 -7.30
CA PHE A 78 5.53 11.56 -6.63
C PHE A 78 5.88 11.69 -5.15
N VAL A 79 5.92 12.93 -4.67
CA VAL A 79 6.27 13.24 -3.28
C VAL A 79 5.25 14.22 -2.72
N GLU A 80 4.79 13.96 -1.50
CA GLU A 80 3.94 14.89 -0.76
C GLU A 80 4.79 15.64 0.27
N ALA A 81 4.67 16.96 0.28
CA ALA A 81 5.38 17.84 1.20
C ALA A 81 4.48 19.04 1.51
N ASP A 82 4.18 19.28 2.80
CA ASP A 82 3.53 20.49 3.32
C ASP A 82 2.39 21.05 2.44
N GLY A 83 1.38 20.23 2.17
CA GLY A 83 0.19 20.64 1.41
C GLY A 83 0.40 20.72 -0.10
N VAL A 84 1.47 20.13 -0.63
CA VAL A 84 1.74 20.03 -2.06
C VAL A 84 2.02 18.58 -2.44
N LEU A 85 1.46 18.15 -3.58
CA LEU A 85 1.89 16.95 -4.30
C LEU A 85 2.77 17.39 -5.47
N SER A 86 3.99 16.89 -5.54
CA SER A 86 4.93 17.16 -6.63
C SER A 86 5.20 15.89 -7.43
N ALA A 87 5.16 15.99 -8.76
CA ALA A 87 5.68 14.99 -9.66
C ALA A 87 7.05 15.44 -10.16
N LEU A 88 8.06 14.61 -9.96
CA LEU A 88 9.44 14.87 -10.32
C LEU A 88 9.87 13.90 -11.41
N ASP A 89 10.70 14.34 -12.34
CA ASP A 89 11.34 13.45 -13.31
C ASP A 89 12.31 12.53 -12.56
N ALA A 90 12.18 11.22 -12.71
CA ALA A 90 12.94 10.25 -11.92
C ALA A 90 14.45 10.28 -12.20
N LYS A 91 14.89 10.86 -13.32
CA LYS A 91 16.33 10.94 -13.68
C LYS A 91 16.98 12.20 -13.18
N SER A 92 16.33 13.34 -13.37
CA SER A 92 16.86 14.67 -13.07
C SER A 92 16.34 15.24 -11.76
N SER A 93 15.25 14.68 -11.22
CA SER A 93 14.51 15.19 -10.06
C SER A 93 13.93 16.60 -10.24
N ALA A 94 13.90 17.09 -11.48
CA ALA A 94 13.22 18.33 -11.81
C ALA A 94 11.71 18.17 -11.60
N VAL A 95 11.05 19.21 -11.07
CA VAL A 95 9.59 19.24 -10.97
C VAL A 95 9.01 19.24 -12.38
N VAL A 96 8.21 18.22 -12.69
CA VAL A 96 7.44 18.11 -13.93
C VAL A 96 6.09 18.81 -13.76
N TRP A 97 5.46 18.63 -12.61
CA TRP A 97 4.28 19.39 -12.21
C TRP A 97 4.10 19.37 -10.70
N SER A 98 3.33 20.34 -10.18
CA SER A 98 2.96 20.41 -8.78
C SER A 98 1.47 20.69 -8.60
N ALA A 99 0.90 20.30 -7.47
CA ALA A 99 -0.48 20.58 -7.15
C ALA A 99 -0.64 20.94 -5.67
N ALA A 100 -1.36 22.02 -5.40
CA ALA A 100 -1.78 22.33 -4.04
C ALA A 100 -2.84 21.33 -3.58
N LEU A 101 -2.62 20.75 -2.41
CA LEU A 101 -3.56 19.89 -1.72
C LEU A 101 -4.55 20.74 -0.92
N PRO A 102 -5.77 20.24 -0.67
CA PRO A 102 -6.67 20.83 0.31
C PRO A 102 -6.00 21.02 1.68
N ALA A 103 -6.52 21.96 2.47
CA ALA A 103 -6.04 22.18 3.83
C ALA A 103 -6.22 20.91 4.67
N GLY A 104 -5.13 20.44 5.26
CA GLY A 104 -5.12 19.17 5.99
C GLY A 104 -3.71 18.61 6.13
N SER A 105 -3.63 17.33 6.52
CA SER A 105 -2.37 16.62 6.69
C SER A 105 -2.32 15.38 5.79
N THR A 106 -1.15 15.08 5.25
CA THR A 106 -0.87 13.82 4.53
C THR A 106 0.09 12.91 5.30
N VAL A 107 0.40 13.25 6.56
CA VAL A 107 1.31 12.46 7.40
C VAL A 107 0.72 11.07 7.65
N GLY A 108 1.46 10.05 7.25
CA GLY A 108 1.01 8.65 7.30
C GLY A 108 0.17 8.22 6.09
N GLY A 109 -0.08 9.10 5.11
CA GLY A 109 -0.57 8.71 3.79
C GLY A 109 0.52 8.05 2.95
N ALA A 110 0.13 7.53 1.79
CA ALA A 110 1.01 7.26 0.66
C ALA A 110 0.15 7.24 -0.62
N PRO A 111 0.53 7.88 -1.72
CA PRO A 111 -0.32 7.92 -2.90
C PRO A 111 -0.59 6.53 -3.52
N ALA A 112 -1.72 6.38 -4.22
CA ALA A 112 -2.02 5.19 -5.01
C ALA A 112 -2.34 5.56 -6.46
N ILE A 113 -1.91 4.74 -7.41
CA ILE A 113 -2.00 5.06 -8.85
C ILE A 113 -2.96 4.12 -9.54
N HIS A 114 -3.89 4.68 -10.30
CA HIS A 114 -4.72 3.92 -11.25
C HIS A 114 -4.30 4.27 -12.68
N GLN A 115 -3.47 3.42 -13.29
CA GLN A 115 -2.96 3.65 -14.66
C GLN A 115 -4.09 3.76 -15.69
N GLY A 116 -5.14 2.96 -15.54
CA GLY A 116 -6.25 2.92 -16.51
C GLY A 116 -7.00 4.25 -16.64
N SER A 117 -7.00 5.09 -15.60
CA SER A 117 -7.53 6.46 -15.68
C SER A 117 -6.44 7.53 -15.71
N GLY A 118 -5.16 7.15 -15.58
CA GLY A 118 -4.04 8.08 -15.45
C GLY A 118 -4.17 8.97 -14.23
N THR A 119 -4.66 8.47 -13.10
CA THR A 119 -4.93 9.26 -11.89
C THR A 119 -4.09 8.76 -10.72
N ILE A 120 -3.44 9.69 -10.02
CA ILE A 120 -2.81 9.46 -8.72
C ILE A 120 -3.74 9.96 -7.62
N PHE A 121 -3.98 9.14 -6.60
CA PHE A 121 -4.90 9.40 -5.50
C PHE A 121 -4.16 9.62 -4.20
N VAL A 122 -4.64 10.60 -3.43
CA VAL A 122 -4.10 11.02 -2.15
C VAL A 122 -5.25 11.19 -1.16
N VAL A 123 -5.07 10.73 0.08
CA VAL A 123 -5.97 11.04 1.18
C VAL A 123 -5.40 12.23 1.95
N VAL A 124 -6.20 13.30 2.04
CA VAL A 124 -5.89 14.45 2.88
C VAL A 124 -6.73 14.38 4.14
N ALA A 125 -6.06 14.24 5.28
CA ALA A 125 -6.64 14.19 6.61
C ALA A 125 -7.12 15.57 7.06
N GLY A 126 -8.15 15.59 7.90
CA GLY A 126 -8.67 16.81 8.49
C GLY A 126 -9.98 16.56 9.19
N ALA A 127 -10.69 17.64 9.55
CA ALA A 127 -12.03 17.56 10.14
C ALA A 127 -13.08 16.96 9.18
N ALA A 128 -12.83 17.07 7.87
CA ALA A 128 -13.57 16.41 6.81
C ALA A 128 -12.54 15.82 5.83
N PRO A 129 -12.06 14.58 6.05
CA PRO A 129 -11.03 13.99 5.21
C PRO A 129 -11.55 13.79 3.79
N VAL A 130 -10.66 13.89 2.82
CA VAL A 130 -11.01 13.85 1.40
C VAL A 130 -10.02 12.99 0.63
N LEU A 131 -10.55 12.17 -0.29
CA LEU A 131 -9.77 11.51 -1.33
C LEU A 131 -9.71 12.46 -2.52
N VAL A 132 -8.51 12.93 -2.86
CA VAL A 132 -8.26 13.77 -4.03
C VAL A 132 -7.46 13.00 -5.06
N GLY A 133 -7.70 13.27 -6.34
CA GLY A 133 -6.92 12.69 -7.42
C GLY A 133 -6.44 13.75 -8.40
N PHE A 134 -5.22 13.54 -8.91
CA PHE A 134 -4.57 14.41 -9.90
C PHE A 134 -4.21 13.62 -11.14
N ASP A 135 -4.03 14.33 -12.26
CA ASP A 135 -3.56 13.70 -13.48
C ASP A 135 -2.11 13.25 -13.33
N LEU A 136 -1.88 11.97 -13.55
CA LEU A 136 -0.56 11.34 -13.38
C LEU A 136 0.51 12.02 -14.24
N ASN A 137 0.16 12.42 -15.47
CA ASN A 137 1.09 12.95 -16.45
C ASN A 137 1.11 14.49 -16.51
N GLY A 138 0.37 15.18 -15.64
CA GLY A 138 0.34 16.64 -15.62
C GLY A 138 -0.36 17.30 -16.80
N VAL A 139 -1.31 16.61 -17.44
CA VAL A 139 -2.03 17.08 -18.63
C VAL A 139 -3.45 17.55 -18.27
N ARG A 140 -4.25 16.70 -17.62
CA ARG A 140 -5.66 17.02 -17.34
C ARG A 140 -5.78 17.98 -16.16
N ASN A 141 -6.55 19.05 -16.35
CA ASN A 141 -6.77 20.12 -15.36
C ASN A 141 -5.47 20.76 -14.85
N CYS A 142 -4.47 20.87 -15.73
CA CYS A 142 -3.18 21.49 -15.45
C CYS A 142 -2.94 22.73 -16.32
N ASN A 143 -2.18 23.68 -15.77
CA ASN A 143 -1.69 24.84 -16.48
C ASN A 143 -0.25 24.56 -16.95
N PRO A 144 -0.02 24.35 -18.25
CA PRO A 144 1.30 23.99 -18.79
C PRO A 144 2.30 25.15 -18.80
N LEU A 145 1.88 26.39 -18.51
CA LEU A 145 2.79 27.52 -18.37
C LEU A 145 3.37 27.64 -16.96
N LEU A 146 2.66 27.08 -15.98
CA LEU A 146 3.02 27.16 -14.57
C LEU A 146 3.37 25.79 -13.97
N ASP A 147 3.24 24.72 -14.75
CA ASP A 147 3.37 23.33 -14.31
C ASP A 147 2.57 23.05 -13.02
N THR A 148 1.37 23.64 -12.94
CA THR A 148 0.47 23.53 -11.78
C THR A 148 -0.81 22.82 -12.16
N CYS A 149 -1.17 21.81 -11.38
CA CYS A 149 -2.36 20.99 -11.58
C CYS A 149 -3.41 21.26 -10.52
N ARG A 150 -4.68 21.14 -10.92
CA ARG A 150 -5.85 21.11 -10.04
C ARG A 150 -6.42 19.68 -10.01
N PRO A 151 -7.18 19.32 -8.96
CA PRO A 151 -7.74 17.97 -8.83
C PRO A 151 -8.60 17.60 -10.04
N VAL A 152 -8.44 16.37 -10.54
CA VAL A 152 -9.33 15.76 -11.55
C VAL A 152 -10.38 14.87 -10.89
N PHE A 153 -10.19 14.52 -9.62
CA PHE A 153 -11.10 13.69 -8.83
C PHE A 153 -11.18 14.22 -7.40
N MET A 154 -12.38 14.22 -6.82
CA MET A 154 -12.58 14.47 -5.39
C MET A 154 -13.73 13.60 -4.85
N ALA A 155 -13.53 13.03 -3.66
CA ALA A 155 -14.57 12.32 -2.93
C ALA A 155 -14.44 12.55 -1.41
N PRO A 156 -15.53 12.93 -0.71
CA PRO A 156 -15.49 13.08 0.74
C PRO A 156 -15.39 11.71 1.44
N LEU A 157 -14.61 11.65 2.53
CA LEU A 157 -14.40 10.44 3.35
C LEU A 157 -15.05 10.58 4.73
N GLY A 158 -16.20 11.26 4.78
CA GLY A 158 -16.96 11.55 6.00
C GLY A 158 -16.75 12.97 6.53
N ASN A 159 -17.49 13.29 7.60
CA ASN A 159 -17.60 14.63 8.18
C ASN A 159 -17.03 14.72 9.60
N ALA A 160 -16.20 13.76 9.99
CA ALA A 160 -15.50 13.75 11.26
C ALA A 160 -14.00 13.65 11.02
N PHE A 161 -13.22 13.95 12.05
CA PHE A 161 -11.78 13.84 11.96
C PHE A 161 -11.36 12.43 11.56
N GLY A 162 -10.50 12.33 10.54
CA GLY A 162 -9.89 11.08 10.11
C GLY A 162 -8.42 11.32 9.75
N PRO A 163 -7.49 10.46 10.22
CA PRO A 163 -6.08 10.55 9.86
C PRO A 163 -5.85 10.16 8.39
N ALA A 164 -4.70 10.52 7.85
CA ALA A 164 -4.32 10.12 6.50
C ALA A 164 -3.92 8.65 6.51
N THR A 165 -4.44 7.91 5.54
CA THR A 165 -4.13 6.52 5.30
C THR A 165 -3.81 6.35 3.82
N PRO A 166 -2.93 5.42 3.42
CA PRO A 166 -2.73 5.13 2.01
C PRO A 166 -4.05 4.64 1.38
N PRO A 167 -4.56 5.30 0.31
CA PRO A 167 -5.60 4.70 -0.51
C PRO A 167 -5.07 3.44 -1.21
N VAL A 168 -5.99 2.61 -1.69
CA VAL A 168 -5.68 1.39 -2.44
C VAL A 168 -6.50 1.35 -3.71
N VAL A 169 -5.84 1.10 -4.84
CA VAL A 169 -6.48 0.84 -6.13
C VAL A 169 -6.43 -0.66 -6.40
N ASP A 170 -7.55 -1.24 -6.87
CA ASP A 170 -7.55 -2.60 -7.42
C ASP A 170 -8.59 -2.71 -8.53
N GLY A 171 -8.12 -2.95 -9.77
CA GLY A 171 -8.95 -2.78 -10.96
C GLY A 171 -9.54 -1.37 -11.04
N ASN A 172 -10.83 -1.25 -11.35
CA ASN A 172 -11.52 0.05 -11.51
C ASN A 172 -12.01 0.67 -10.18
N LYS A 173 -11.52 0.23 -9.02
CA LYS A 173 -11.94 0.77 -7.72
C LYS A 173 -10.76 1.38 -6.98
N VAL A 174 -11.03 2.46 -6.27
CA VAL A 174 -10.15 3.03 -5.25
C VAL A 174 -10.84 2.92 -3.90
N PHE A 175 -10.11 2.43 -2.90
CA PHE A 175 -10.53 2.24 -1.52
C PHE A 175 -9.75 3.22 -0.64
N ALA A 176 -10.44 3.83 0.32
CA ALA A 176 -9.80 4.77 1.25
C ALA A 176 -10.54 4.77 2.58
N ASN A 177 -9.81 4.95 3.67
CA ASN A 177 -10.39 5.16 4.99
C ASN A 177 -10.54 6.65 5.28
N GLY A 178 -11.62 7.01 5.96
CA GLY A 178 -11.78 8.30 6.61
C GLY A 178 -12.92 8.25 7.63
N ALA A 179 -12.81 9.05 8.68
CA ALA A 179 -13.82 9.16 9.73
C ALA A 179 -14.31 7.79 10.29
N GLY A 180 -13.41 6.81 10.45
CA GLY A 180 -13.75 5.47 10.95
C GLY A 180 -14.53 4.58 9.97
N THR A 181 -14.52 4.90 8.68
CA THR A 181 -15.26 4.21 7.63
C THR A 181 -14.34 3.88 6.46
N LEU A 182 -14.49 2.67 5.91
CA LEU A 182 -13.87 2.26 4.65
C LEU A 182 -14.83 2.60 3.50
N PHE A 183 -14.33 3.29 2.49
CA PHE A 183 -15.09 3.68 1.30
C PHE A 183 -14.53 3.04 0.05
N ALA A 184 -15.38 2.77 -0.94
CA ALA A 184 -14.97 2.43 -2.29
C ALA A 184 -15.57 3.39 -3.31
N PHE A 185 -14.75 3.83 -4.27
CA PHE A 185 -15.15 4.71 -5.36
C PHE A 185 -14.75 4.11 -6.71
N ASP A 186 -15.35 4.62 -7.78
CA ASP A 186 -14.92 4.32 -9.14
C ASP A 186 -13.64 5.12 -9.45
N ALA A 187 -12.52 4.42 -9.62
CA ALA A 187 -11.21 5.03 -9.89
C ALA A 187 -11.13 5.77 -11.23
N ARG A 188 -12.11 5.55 -12.13
CA ARG A 188 -12.23 6.30 -13.39
C ARG A 188 -13.03 7.59 -13.26
N GLY A 189 -13.66 7.84 -12.11
CA GLY A 189 -14.50 9.01 -11.90
C GLY A 189 -15.77 9.03 -12.74
N GLN A 190 -16.34 7.86 -13.08
CA GLN A 190 -17.50 7.74 -13.96
C GLN A 190 -18.78 7.42 -13.18
N THR A 191 -18.76 6.34 -12.41
CA THR A 191 -19.92 5.86 -11.66
C THR A 191 -20.08 6.64 -10.35
N ASN A 192 -21.30 7.09 -10.05
CA ASN A 192 -21.62 7.93 -8.89
C ASN A 192 -20.84 9.27 -8.85
N CYS A 193 -20.47 9.79 -10.02
CA CYS A 193 -19.71 11.04 -10.13
C CYS A 193 -20.43 12.08 -10.98
N THR A 194 -20.30 13.35 -10.61
CA THR A 194 -20.66 14.48 -11.46
C THR A 194 -19.39 15.14 -11.97
N SER A 195 -19.32 15.40 -13.28
CA SER A 195 -18.16 16.03 -13.90
C SER A 195 -18.47 17.48 -14.23
N ALA A 196 -17.68 18.40 -13.68
CA ALA A 196 -17.76 19.83 -13.98
C ALA A 196 -16.35 20.42 -14.08
N SER A 197 -16.09 21.17 -15.15
CA SER A 197 -14.81 21.88 -15.36
C SER A 197 -13.56 21.01 -15.15
N GLY A 198 -13.59 19.77 -15.65
CA GLY A 198 -12.47 18.82 -15.56
C GLY A 198 -12.29 18.14 -14.20
N LEU A 199 -13.18 18.37 -13.24
CA LEU A 199 -13.21 17.71 -11.92
C LEU A 199 -14.39 16.73 -11.85
N ALA A 200 -14.10 15.48 -11.48
CA ALA A 200 -15.10 14.49 -11.09
C ALA A 200 -15.32 14.52 -9.57
N SER A 201 -16.52 14.92 -9.15
CA SER A 201 -16.96 14.86 -7.74
C SER A 201 -17.78 13.59 -7.52
N CYS A 202 -17.25 12.68 -6.70
CA CYS A 202 -17.78 11.32 -6.59
C CYS A 202 -18.37 11.00 -5.22
N SER A 203 -19.48 10.27 -5.23
CA SER A 203 -20.07 9.59 -4.07
C SER A 203 -19.61 8.13 -4.04
N PRO A 204 -19.58 7.48 -2.86
CA PRO A 204 -19.11 6.10 -2.75
C PRO A 204 -19.99 5.13 -3.55
N LEU A 205 -19.37 4.09 -4.10
CA LEU A 205 -20.06 2.91 -4.61
C LEU A 205 -20.64 2.08 -3.46
N TRP A 206 -19.88 2.00 -2.37
CA TRP A 206 -20.27 1.42 -1.10
C TRP A 206 -19.39 1.97 0.02
N SER A 207 -19.84 1.83 1.27
CA SER A 207 -19.05 2.10 2.46
C SER A 207 -19.30 1.04 3.54
N ALA A 208 -18.31 0.84 4.41
CA ALA A 208 -18.38 -0.07 5.55
C ALA A 208 -17.84 0.62 6.81
N PRO A 209 -18.64 0.79 7.88
CA PRO A 209 -18.16 1.38 9.12
C PRO A 209 -17.21 0.38 9.81
N THR A 210 -15.94 0.75 9.94
CA THR A 210 -14.93 -0.08 10.61
C THR A 210 -14.66 0.39 12.04
N GLY A 211 -15.02 1.64 12.37
CA GLY A 211 -14.72 2.26 13.65
C GLY A 211 -13.22 2.45 13.90
N PHE A 212 -12.37 2.14 12.91
CA PHE A 212 -10.92 2.20 13.00
C PHE A 212 -10.39 3.47 12.36
N ALA A 213 -9.52 4.18 13.08
CA ALA A 213 -8.90 5.41 12.62
C ALA A 213 -7.48 5.50 13.18
N ALA A 214 -6.50 5.13 12.38
CA ALA A 214 -5.08 5.29 12.69
C ALA A 214 -4.33 5.77 11.45
N ALA A 215 -3.40 6.72 11.61
CA ALA A 215 -2.55 7.16 10.51
C ALA A 215 -1.64 6.01 10.06
N GLY A 216 -1.36 5.91 8.76
CA GLY A 216 -0.40 4.90 8.24
C GLY A 216 -0.95 3.49 8.08
N VAL A 217 -2.19 3.21 8.51
CA VAL A 217 -2.81 1.89 8.40
C VAL A 217 -3.84 1.93 7.27
N ALA A 218 -3.50 1.27 6.16
CA ALA A 218 -4.36 1.13 4.99
C ALA A 218 -5.12 -0.20 4.99
N PRO A 219 -6.14 -0.35 4.13
CA PRO A 219 -6.67 -1.66 3.79
C PRO A 219 -5.66 -2.40 2.88
N ALA A 220 -5.84 -3.71 2.73
CA ALA A 220 -5.15 -4.52 1.73
C ALA A 220 -6.17 -5.23 0.85
N VAL A 221 -5.95 -5.28 -0.46
CA VAL A 221 -6.95 -5.84 -1.40
C VAL A 221 -6.34 -6.98 -2.19
N ALA A 222 -6.95 -8.17 -2.12
CA ALA A 222 -6.52 -9.32 -2.90
C ALA A 222 -7.69 -10.25 -3.17
N ASN A 223 -7.65 -10.97 -4.29
CA ASN A 223 -8.62 -12.02 -4.61
C ASN A 223 -10.10 -11.61 -4.48
N GLY A 224 -10.41 -10.34 -4.77
CA GLY A 224 -11.79 -9.82 -4.67
C GLY A 224 -12.26 -9.50 -3.24
N VAL A 225 -11.35 -9.47 -2.27
CA VAL A 225 -11.62 -9.13 -0.87
C VAL A 225 -10.80 -7.92 -0.45
N VAL A 226 -11.41 -7.04 0.34
CA VAL A 226 -10.75 -5.92 1.01
C VAL A 226 -10.59 -6.30 2.48
N TYR A 227 -9.36 -6.33 2.95
CA TYR A 227 -9.01 -6.60 4.34
C TYR A 227 -8.67 -5.30 5.03
N ASP A 228 -9.34 -4.99 6.13
CA ASP A 228 -9.13 -3.73 6.85
C ASP A 228 -9.24 -3.92 8.36
N ALA A 229 -8.61 -3.04 9.12
CA ALA A 229 -8.71 -3.04 10.57
C ALA A 229 -10.09 -2.55 11.02
N ILE A 230 -10.65 -3.20 12.03
CA ILE A 230 -11.89 -2.83 12.71
C ILE A 230 -11.57 -2.49 14.16
N SER A 231 -12.24 -1.47 14.69
CA SER A 231 -12.28 -1.14 16.11
C SER A 231 -13.74 -1.05 16.55
N SER A 232 -14.15 -1.95 17.44
CA SER A 232 -15.55 -2.07 17.89
C SER A 232 -15.90 -1.13 19.06
N GLY A 233 -15.01 -0.18 19.40
CA GLY A 233 -15.08 0.54 20.67
C GLY A 233 -14.69 -0.35 21.85
N GLY A 234 -14.41 0.25 23.01
CA GLY A 234 -13.98 -0.50 24.21
C GLY A 234 -12.58 -1.10 24.13
N GLY A 235 -11.74 -0.63 23.19
CA GLY A 235 -10.35 -1.06 23.05
C GLY A 235 -10.14 -2.43 22.41
N SER A 236 -11.15 -2.97 21.72
CA SER A 236 -11.06 -4.23 20.98
C SER A 236 -10.86 -4.00 19.49
N TYR A 237 -10.00 -4.80 18.89
CA TYR A 237 -9.61 -4.75 17.49
C TYR A 237 -9.90 -6.07 16.77
N ALA A 238 -10.12 -5.98 15.47
CA ALA A 238 -10.31 -7.12 14.60
C ALA A 238 -9.77 -6.84 13.19
N LEU A 239 -9.53 -7.91 12.43
CA LEU A 239 -9.42 -7.86 10.98
C LEU A 239 -10.82 -8.06 10.38
N GLY A 240 -11.27 -7.16 9.52
CA GLY A 240 -12.46 -7.33 8.70
C GLY A 240 -12.10 -7.78 7.29
N ALA A 241 -12.87 -8.71 6.74
CA ALA A 241 -12.84 -9.07 5.33
C ALA A 241 -14.15 -8.65 4.65
N PHE A 242 -14.06 -7.83 3.61
CA PHE A 242 -15.22 -7.26 2.92
C PHE A 242 -15.19 -7.61 1.44
N ALA A 243 -16.34 -7.93 0.85
CA ALA A 243 -16.47 -8.16 -0.58
C ALA A 243 -16.10 -6.89 -1.35
N LYS A 244 -15.09 -6.95 -2.23
CA LYS A 244 -14.64 -5.82 -3.06
C LYS A 244 -15.79 -5.19 -3.88
N SER A 245 -16.74 -6.01 -4.30
CA SER A 245 -17.86 -5.59 -5.16
C SER A 245 -18.90 -4.74 -4.43
N SER A 246 -19.19 -5.04 -3.16
CA SER A 246 -20.36 -4.52 -2.44
C SER A 246 -20.07 -3.95 -1.06
N GLY A 247 -18.89 -4.18 -0.48
CA GLY A 247 -18.57 -3.84 0.91
C GLY A 247 -19.22 -4.76 1.93
N ALA A 248 -19.90 -5.83 1.50
CA ALA A 248 -20.52 -6.79 2.41
C ALA A 248 -19.45 -7.49 3.27
N SER A 249 -19.67 -7.54 4.58
CA SER A 249 -18.80 -8.30 5.50
C SER A 249 -18.86 -9.79 5.15
N LEU A 250 -17.69 -10.38 4.91
CA LEU A 250 -17.51 -11.80 4.62
C LEU A 250 -17.21 -12.57 5.91
N TRP A 251 -16.26 -12.07 6.69
CA TRP A 251 -15.87 -12.59 8.00
C TRP A 251 -15.07 -11.54 8.77
N SER A 252 -14.93 -11.74 10.09
CA SER A 252 -14.03 -10.96 10.93
C SER A 252 -13.14 -11.85 11.80
N GLY A 253 -11.91 -11.42 12.01
CA GLY A 253 -10.92 -12.10 12.85
C GLY A 253 -10.63 -11.30 14.11
N SER A 254 -10.90 -11.84 15.30
CA SER A 254 -10.65 -11.11 16.55
C SER A 254 -9.14 -10.99 16.82
N LEU A 255 -8.69 -9.77 17.16
CA LEU A 255 -7.31 -9.46 17.57
C LEU A 255 -7.22 -9.10 19.06
N GLY A 256 -8.34 -9.17 19.80
CA GLY A 256 -8.42 -8.79 21.20
C GLY A 256 -8.11 -7.31 21.40
N THR A 257 -7.30 -6.99 22.41
CA THR A 257 -6.95 -5.60 22.77
C THR A 257 -5.70 -5.08 22.08
N ALA A 258 -5.06 -5.90 21.24
CA ALA A 258 -3.86 -5.51 20.52
C ALA A 258 -4.23 -4.63 19.32
N PRO A 259 -3.81 -3.35 19.27
CA PRO A 259 -4.11 -2.50 18.13
C PRO A 259 -3.39 -3.01 16.89
N VAL A 260 -4.07 -2.91 15.75
CA VAL A 260 -3.43 -3.02 14.44
C VAL A 260 -2.51 -1.81 14.28
N SER A 261 -1.22 -2.07 14.13
CA SER A 261 -0.16 -1.05 14.19
C SER A 261 0.34 -0.63 12.81
N ALA A 262 0.07 -1.42 11.78
CA ALA A 262 0.44 -1.15 10.40
C ALA A 262 -0.50 -1.89 9.43
N THR A 263 -0.42 -1.51 8.15
CA THR A 263 -1.21 -2.12 7.06
C THR A 263 -1.08 -3.65 7.02
N PRO A 264 -2.18 -4.42 6.95
CA PRO A 264 -2.15 -5.86 6.72
C PRO A 264 -1.51 -6.21 5.38
N SER A 265 -0.97 -7.41 5.23
CA SER A 265 -0.39 -7.89 3.96
C SER A 265 -1.02 -9.20 3.54
N VAL A 266 -1.23 -9.40 2.24
CA VAL A 266 -1.76 -10.65 1.69
C VAL A 266 -0.69 -11.37 0.88
N GLY A 267 -0.33 -12.57 1.35
CA GLY A 267 0.58 -13.46 0.65
C GLY A 267 -0.04 -14.04 -0.62
N ILE A 268 0.81 -14.50 -1.54
CA ILE A 268 0.36 -15.19 -2.76
C ILE A 268 -0.31 -16.55 -2.45
N ASP A 269 -0.04 -17.09 -1.27
CA ASP A 269 -0.71 -18.24 -0.68
C ASP A 269 -2.11 -17.92 -0.11
N GLY A 270 -2.58 -16.68 -0.27
CA GLY A 270 -3.91 -16.24 0.17
C GLY A 270 -3.99 -15.99 1.68
N ARG A 271 -2.87 -15.99 2.41
CA ARG A 271 -2.86 -15.70 3.85
C ARG A 271 -2.81 -14.20 4.10
N VAL A 272 -3.54 -13.74 5.10
CA VAL A 272 -3.55 -12.33 5.53
C VAL A 272 -2.71 -12.21 6.79
N VAL A 273 -1.68 -11.37 6.73
CA VAL A 273 -0.66 -11.14 7.74
C VAL A 273 -0.94 -9.79 8.38
N VAL A 274 -1.30 -9.80 9.67
CA VAL A 274 -1.80 -8.61 10.39
C VAL A 274 -0.87 -8.29 11.55
N PRO A 275 -0.11 -7.19 11.49
CA PRO A 275 0.69 -6.75 12.63
C PRO A 275 -0.24 -6.22 13.73
N ALA A 276 -0.34 -6.96 14.84
CA ALA A 276 -1.22 -6.65 15.96
C ALA A 276 -0.48 -6.89 17.30
N GLY A 277 -0.11 -5.79 17.98
CA GLY A 277 0.59 -5.88 19.27
C GLY A 277 1.99 -6.55 19.19
N PRO A 278 2.34 -7.46 20.13
CA PRO A 278 3.67 -8.07 20.20
C PRO A 278 3.92 -9.16 19.15
N ALA A 279 2.89 -9.54 18.38
CA ALA A 279 2.96 -10.58 17.36
C ALA A 279 2.34 -10.11 16.03
N ILE A 280 2.52 -10.91 15.00
CA ILE A 280 1.82 -10.74 13.73
C ILE A 280 0.85 -11.92 13.58
N GLU A 281 -0.44 -11.63 13.57
CA GLU A 281 -1.49 -12.63 13.46
C GLU A 281 -1.72 -13.01 11.99
N VAL A 282 -1.87 -14.30 11.71
CA VAL A 282 -2.05 -14.80 10.34
C VAL A 282 -3.41 -15.47 10.17
N PHE A 283 -4.22 -14.97 9.25
CA PHE A 283 -5.54 -15.50 8.91
C PHE A 283 -5.52 -16.17 7.53
N ALA A 284 -6.43 -17.11 7.31
CA ALA A 284 -6.76 -17.56 5.96
C ALA A 284 -7.61 -16.50 5.25
N GLY A 285 -7.26 -16.10 4.03
CA GLY A 285 -7.97 -15.05 3.30
C GLY A 285 -9.42 -15.39 2.97
N ASP A 286 -9.70 -16.66 2.68
CA ASP A 286 -11.06 -17.16 2.45
C ASP A 286 -11.90 -17.28 3.73
N GLY A 287 -11.29 -16.98 4.89
CA GLY A 287 -11.88 -17.17 6.20
C GLY A 287 -11.82 -18.62 6.67
N CYS A 288 -12.59 -18.91 7.72
CA CYS A 288 -12.59 -20.18 8.44
C CYS A 288 -13.90 -20.97 8.26
N GLY A 289 -14.75 -20.57 7.30
CA GLY A 289 -16.07 -21.16 7.07
C GLY A 289 -17.17 -20.64 8.00
N THR A 290 -16.87 -19.72 8.92
CA THR A 290 -17.83 -19.02 9.77
C THR A 290 -17.61 -17.51 9.69
N PRO A 291 -18.59 -16.67 10.12
CA PRO A 291 -18.44 -15.22 10.10
C PRO A 291 -17.39 -14.67 11.07
N SER A 292 -16.94 -15.46 12.05
CA SER A 292 -15.96 -15.04 13.05
C SER A 292 -14.84 -16.06 13.16
N CYS A 293 -13.62 -15.62 12.87
CA CYS A 293 -12.45 -16.46 12.75
C CYS A 293 -11.42 -16.18 13.86
N ALA A 294 -10.76 -17.24 14.29
CA ALA A 294 -9.50 -17.13 15.02
C ALA A 294 -8.34 -17.02 14.01
N PRO A 295 -7.20 -16.42 14.40
CA PRO A 295 -5.98 -16.52 13.61
C PRO A 295 -5.58 -18.00 13.49
N ALA A 296 -5.04 -18.36 12.33
CA ALA A 296 -4.51 -19.70 12.08
C ALA A 296 -3.25 -19.98 12.92
N PHE A 297 -2.40 -18.96 13.06
CA PHE A 297 -1.22 -18.93 13.93
C PHE A 297 -0.69 -17.49 14.04
N ALA A 298 0.23 -17.27 14.98
CA ALA A 298 0.94 -16.01 15.16
C ALA A 298 2.43 -16.15 14.78
N LEU A 299 3.01 -15.13 14.18
CA LEU A 299 4.45 -14.97 14.01
C LEU A 299 4.97 -14.11 15.18
N ALA A 300 5.75 -14.72 16.06
CA ALA A 300 6.28 -14.06 17.26
C ALA A 300 7.72 -13.62 17.05
N SER A 301 8.17 -12.63 17.84
CA SER A 301 9.59 -12.34 18.00
C SER A 301 10.35 -13.55 18.54
N ARG A 302 11.67 -13.55 18.38
CA ARG A 302 12.53 -14.62 18.90
C ARG A 302 12.50 -14.63 20.43
N THR A 303 12.33 -15.80 21.00
CA THR A 303 12.38 -16.03 22.45
C THR A 303 13.71 -15.55 23.02
N GLY A 304 13.64 -14.71 24.04
CA GLY A 304 14.82 -14.14 24.72
C GLY A 304 15.24 -12.77 24.21
N ASP A 305 14.73 -12.30 23.06
CA ASP A 305 14.96 -10.94 22.60
C ASP A 305 14.14 -9.94 23.46
N PRO A 306 14.58 -8.67 23.57
CA PRO A 306 13.83 -7.64 24.29
C PRO A 306 12.39 -7.51 23.75
N PRO A 307 11.41 -7.19 24.61
CA PRO A 307 10.03 -7.02 24.18
C PRO A 307 9.90 -5.85 23.21
N GLY A 308 8.98 -5.99 22.26
CA GLY A 308 8.65 -4.92 21.31
C GLY A 308 7.50 -5.32 20.39
N GLY A 309 6.81 -4.32 19.86
CA GLY A 309 5.71 -4.52 18.91
C GLY A 309 6.19 -4.49 17.46
N PHE A 310 5.44 -5.16 16.58
CA PHE A 310 5.62 -5.00 15.15
C PHE A 310 4.90 -3.73 14.73
N VAL A 311 5.64 -2.71 14.31
CA VAL A 311 5.08 -1.39 13.98
C VAL A 311 5.19 -1.06 12.49
N SER A 312 5.74 -1.96 11.68
CA SER A 312 5.91 -1.81 10.23
C SER A 312 4.98 -2.74 9.47
N THR A 313 4.67 -2.35 8.24
CA THR A 313 3.96 -3.21 7.30
C THR A 313 4.87 -4.39 6.95
N PRO A 314 4.43 -5.65 7.20
CA PRO A 314 5.20 -6.82 6.84
C PRO A 314 5.39 -6.93 5.32
N ALA A 315 6.58 -7.29 4.86
CA ALA A 315 6.79 -7.64 3.45
C ALA A 315 6.67 -9.15 3.27
N VAL A 316 5.82 -9.60 2.34
CA VAL A 316 5.60 -11.03 2.07
C VAL A 316 6.23 -11.42 0.75
N ALA A 317 7.46 -11.93 0.77
CA ALA A 317 8.24 -12.34 -0.39
C ALA A 317 8.28 -13.86 -0.61
N GLY A 318 7.61 -14.34 -1.66
CA GLY A 318 7.46 -15.76 -1.93
C GLY A 318 6.77 -16.44 -0.74
N SER A 319 7.48 -17.34 -0.09
CA SER A 319 7.06 -18.05 1.13
C SER A 319 7.66 -17.45 2.40
N THR A 320 8.13 -16.20 2.37
CA THR A 320 8.78 -15.54 3.51
C THR A 320 8.02 -14.28 3.89
N VAL A 321 7.73 -14.12 5.19
CA VAL A 321 7.23 -12.88 5.78
C VAL A 321 8.39 -12.23 6.51
N SER A 322 8.58 -10.92 6.32
CA SER A 322 9.63 -10.15 7.01
C SER A 322 9.05 -8.87 7.61
N ALA A 323 9.41 -8.55 8.85
CA ALA A 323 8.93 -7.35 9.53
C ALA A 323 9.96 -6.84 10.54
N THR A 324 9.99 -5.52 10.73
CA THR A 324 10.77 -4.89 11.79
C THR A 324 9.97 -4.79 13.08
N ASN A 325 10.69 -4.93 14.20
CA ASN A 325 10.12 -4.86 15.53
C ASN A 325 10.72 -3.67 16.30
N ALA A 326 9.92 -3.08 17.19
CA ALA A 326 10.32 -1.95 18.03
C ALA A 326 11.49 -2.28 18.98
N ASN A 327 11.87 -3.55 19.14
CA ASN A 327 13.07 -3.96 19.87
C ASN A 327 14.38 -3.83 19.06
N GLY A 328 14.33 -3.23 17.87
CA GLY A 328 15.51 -3.02 17.03
C GLY A 328 15.89 -4.20 16.13
N SER A 329 15.04 -5.22 16.03
CA SER A 329 15.30 -6.42 15.22
C SER A 329 14.47 -6.47 13.95
N LEU A 330 15.06 -7.05 12.90
CA LEU A 330 14.36 -7.55 11.72
C LEU A 330 14.18 -9.05 11.86
N TYR A 331 12.94 -9.51 11.74
CA TYR A 331 12.58 -10.92 11.81
C TYR A 331 12.08 -11.43 10.47
N SER A 332 12.25 -12.73 10.21
CA SER A 332 11.65 -13.40 9.06
C SER A 332 11.17 -14.81 9.39
N TRP A 333 10.05 -15.20 8.81
CA TRP A 333 9.38 -16.48 9.02
C TRP A 333 8.90 -17.08 7.69
N ALA A 334 8.69 -18.39 7.68
CA ALA A 334 7.92 -19.06 6.65
C ALA A 334 6.44 -18.63 6.68
N SER A 335 5.88 -18.24 5.53
CA SER A 335 4.48 -17.80 5.41
C SER A 335 3.49 -18.93 5.68
N GLY A 336 3.90 -20.19 5.50
CA GLY A 336 3.10 -21.38 5.78
C GLY A 336 2.94 -21.69 7.27
N GLY A 337 3.66 -20.98 8.15
CA GLY A 337 3.72 -21.28 9.57
C GLY A 337 4.63 -22.48 9.88
N CYS A 338 4.61 -22.88 11.15
CA CYS A 338 5.51 -23.87 11.75
C CYS A 338 4.78 -25.11 12.30
N GLY A 339 3.47 -25.22 12.05
CA GLY A 339 2.62 -26.26 12.63
C GLY A 339 2.26 -26.06 14.10
N ALA A 340 2.58 -24.91 14.70
CA ALA A 340 2.23 -24.52 16.06
C ALA A 340 1.43 -23.21 16.08
N PRO A 341 0.68 -22.91 17.16
CA PRO A 341 -0.10 -21.67 17.28
C PRO A 341 0.75 -20.39 17.27
N SER A 342 2.03 -20.48 17.65
CA SER A 342 2.98 -19.37 17.64
C SER A 342 4.31 -19.83 17.06
N CYS A 343 4.80 -19.13 16.06
CA CYS A 343 5.99 -19.49 15.31
C CYS A 343 7.16 -18.57 15.61
N GLN A 344 8.30 -19.20 15.89
CA GLN A 344 9.58 -18.53 16.03
C GLN A 344 10.15 -18.15 14.66
N PRO A 345 10.93 -17.08 14.56
CA PRO A 345 11.52 -16.64 13.30
C PRO A 345 12.61 -17.60 12.83
N ASP A 346 12.61 -17.89 11.52
CA ASP A 346 13.68 -18.63 10.85
C ASP A 346 14.99 -17.84 10.86
N ARG A 347 14.88 -16.50 10.82
CA ARG A 347 15.99 -15.56 10.86
C ARG A 347 15.63 -14.35 11.71
N ALA A 348 16.61 -13.87 12.48
CA ALA A 348 16.55 -12.53 13.03
C ALA A 348 17.93 -11.88 13.02
N LEU A 349 17.90 -10.59 12.75
CA LEU A 349 19.05 -9.71 12.63
C LEU A 349 18.80 -8.47 13.50
N GLY A 350 19.75 -8.13 14.36
CA GLY A 350 19.77 -6.82 15.01
C GLY A 350 20.10 -5.76 13.96
N VAL A 351 19.26 -4.73 13.84
CA VAL A 351 19.40 -3.69 12.81
C VAL A 351 19.60 -2.30 13.42
N ASP A 352 19.87 -2.23 14.73
CA ASP A 352 19.98 -0.99 15.53
C ASP A 352 18.93 0.05 15.15
N ALA A 353 17.72 -0.43 14.82
CA ALA A 353 16.62 0.44 14.44
C ALA A 353 16.24 1.26 15.68
N PRO A 354 16.06 2.60 15.55
CA PRO A 354 15.78 3.44 16.70
C PRO A 354 14.56 2.92 17.45
N LEU A 355 14.71 2.81 18.78
CA LEU A 355 13.66 2.46 19.73
C LEU A 355 12.58 3.55 19.71
N GLY A 356 11.62 3.44 18.79
CA GLY A 356 10.39 4.23 18.76
C GLY A 356 10.55 5.73 18.46
N GLY A 357 9.49 6.31 17.88
CA GLY A 357 9.21 7.73 18.10
C GLY A 357 8.95 8.62 16.88
N SER A 358 9.14 8.17 15.64
CA SER A 358 8.55 8.87 14.50
C SER A 358 7.30 8.14 14.04
N PRO A 359 6.08 8.67 14.28
CA PRO A 359 4.84 8.10 13.75
C PRO A 359 4.80 8.12 12.21
N SER A 360 5.78 8.76 11.57
CA SER A 360 5.86 8.94 10.12
C SER A 360 6.83 7.96 9.42
N TYR A 361 7.65 7.22 10.16
CA TYR A 361 8.67 6.33 9.58
C TYR A 361 8.83 5.03 10.35
N SER A 362 7.94 4.09 10.06
CA SER A 362 8.15 2.68 10.36
C SER A 362 8.81 2.03 9.15
N GLN A 363 10.08 1.64 9.30
CA GLN A 363 10.92 1.08 8.24
C GLN A 363 10.35 -0.27 7.79
N SER A 364 9.45 -0.24 6.81
CA SER A 364 8.89 -1.44 6.20
C SER A 364 9.96 -2.05 5.28
N PRO A 365 10.33 -3.32 5.47
CA PRO A 365 11.36 -3.93 4.64
C PRO A 365 10.89 -3.95 3.18
N VAL A 366 11.79 -3.62 2.27
CA VAL A 366 11.54 -3.70 0.82
C VAL A 366 12.24 -4.94 0.30
N VAL A 367 11.58 -5.73 -0.54
CA VAL A 367 12.16 -6.94 -1.13
C VAL A 367 12.22 -6.80 -2.64
N ALA A 368 13.43 -6.78 -3.19
CA ALA A 368 13.68 -6.77 -4.63
C ALA A 368 14.80 -7.75 -4.99
N ASN A 369 14.62 -8.51 -6.08
CA ASN A 369 15.63 -9.46 -6.61
C ASN A 369 16.20 -10.43 -5.57
N GLY A 370 15.38 -10.89 -4.62
CA GLY A 370 15.80 -11.80 -3.54
C GLY A 370 16.72 -11.15 -2.50
N VAL A 371 16.78 -9.82 -2.48
CA VAL A 371 17.47 -9.00 -1.47
C VAL A 371 16.41 -8.24 -0.67
N LEU A 372 16.58 -8.25 0.65
CA LEU A 372 15.79 -7.43 1.56
C LEU A 372 16.59 -6.16 1.86
N PHE A 373 15.95 -5.02 1.60
CA PHE A 373 16.45 -3.68 1.85
C PHE A 373 15.72 -3.09 3.05
N LEU A 374 16.49 -2.42 3.90
CA LEU A 374 15.98 -1.69 5.05
C LEU A 374 16.82 -0.42 5.17
N LEU A 375 16.19 0.76 5.29
CA LEU A 375 16.95 1.93 5.68
C LEU A 375 17.14 1.89 7.20
N THR A 376 18.39 1.89 7.62
CA THR A 376 18.77 2.04 9.01
C THR A 376 19.42 3.40 9.19
N ARG A 377 19.30 3.98 10.39
CA ARG A 377 20.08 5.18 10.72
C ARG A 377 21.46 4.70 11.12
N GLU A 378 22.50 5.28 10.54
CA GLU A 378 23.86 5.12 11.04
C GLU A 378 23.94 5.80 12.42
N VAL A 379 24.15 5.01 13.48
CA VAL A 379 24.50 5.53 14.80
C VAL A 379 26.00 5.78 14.78
N VAL A 380 26.40 7.00 14.46
CA VAL A 380 27.80 7.46 14.51
C VAL A 380 28.16 7.86 15.94
#